data_AF-A0A011TLR0-F1
#
_entry.id   AF-A0A011TLR0-F1
#
_cell.length_a   1.000
_cell.length_b   1.000
_cell.length_c   1.000
_cell.angle_alpha   90.00
_cell.angle_beta   90.00
_cell.angle_gamma   90.00
#
_symmetry.space_group_name_H-M   'P 1'
#
loop_
_entity.id
_entity.type
_entity.pdbx_description
1 polymer ?
#
loop_
_entity_poly.entity_id
_entity_poly.type
_entity_poly.pdbx_seq_one_letter_code
_entity_poly.pdbx_strand_id
1 'polypeptide(L)' 'MATPSRLGGLINAAMQRNGLISRNMADAVVFCPPLIITCEQADYMFDIIARSSREVETKTGAA' A
#
# COMPACT_ATOMS: atom_id res chain seq x y z
N MET A 1 -4.37 7.53 21.65
CA MET A 1 -5.63 7.23 20.94
C MET A 1 -5.34 7.25 19.45
N ALA A 2 -5.50 6.13 18.74
CA ALA A 2 -5.19 6.06 17.31
C ALA A 2 -6.18 6.92 16.52
N THR A 3 -5.69 7.81 15.65
CA THR A 3 -6.53 8.59 14.74
C THR A 3 -7.04 7.65 13.63
N PRO A 4 -8.35 7.39 13.53
CA PRO A 4 -8.87 6.49 12.50
C PRO A 4 -8.48 6.96 11.10
N SER A 5 -8.29 6.02 10.16
CA SER A 5 -7.92 6.29 8.76
C SER A 5 -6.51 6.87 8.53
N ARG A 6 -5.74 7.11 9.60
CA ARG A 6 -4.37 7.63 9.48
C ARG A 6 -3.44 6.59 8.85
N LEU A 7 -3.56 5.32 9.22
CA LEU A 7 -2.69 4.27 8.70
C LEU A 7 -2.95 4.04 7.21
N GLY A 8 -4.22 3.98 6.81
CA GLY A 8 -4.61 3.86 5.41
C GLY A 8 -4.09 4.99 4.52
N GLY A 9 -4.13 6.24 5.03
CA GLY A 9 -3.54 7.39 4.33
C GLY A 9 -2.01 7.29 4.18
N LEU A 10 -1.31 6.84 5.23
CA LEU A 10 0.15 6.67 5.21
C LEU A 10 0.60 5.62 4.19
N ILE A 11 -0.05 4.45 4.20
CA ILE A 11 0.33 3.35 3.30
C ILE A 11 -0.07 3.65 1.85
N ASN A 12 -1.20 4.32 1.61
CA ASN A 12 -1.57 4.75 0.26
C ASN A 12 -0.55 5.74 -0.31
N ALA A 13 -0.14 6.74 0.48
CA ALA A 13 0.89 7.68 0.06
C ALA A 13 2.26 7.01 -0.17
N ALA A 14 2.61 5.97 0.59
CA ALA A 14 3.83 5.20 0.39
C ALA A 14 3.81 4.40 -0.91
N MET A 15 2.72 3.67 -1.18
CA MET A 15 2.55 2.94 -2.44
C MET A 15 2.59 3.87 -3.65
N GLN A 16 1.94 5.04 -3.57
CA GLN A 16 1.96 6.01 -4.66
C GLN A 16 3.37 6.51 -4.99
N ARG A 17 4.21 6.79 -3.97
CA ARG A 17 5.63 7.17 -4.18
C ARG A 17 6.45 6.04 -4.78
N ASN A 18 6.13 4.79 -4.44
CA ASN A 18 6.81 3.59 -4.94
C ASN A 18 6.27 3.12 -6.30
N GLY A 19 5.34 3.86 -6.92
CA GLY A 19 4.86 3.60 -8.28
C GLY A 19 3.58 2.77 -8.37
N LEU A 20 2.88 2.54 -7.25
CA LEU A 20 1.62 1.80 -7.22
C LEU A 20 0.45 2.70 -6.79
N ILE A 21 -0.53 2.86 -7.67
CA ILE A 21 -1.77 3.57 -7.36
C ILE A 21 -2.69 2.62 -6.60
N SER A 22 -3.13 3.01 -5.41
CA SER A 22 -4.12 2.27 -4.61
C SER A 22 -5.24 3.21 -4.15
N ARG A 23 -6.31 2.63 -3.61
CA ARG A 23 -7.36 3.39 -2.92
C ARG A 23 -7.44 2.96 -1.47
N ASN A 24 -7.25 3.87 -0.53
CA ASN A 24 -7.56 3.61 0.87
C ASN A 24 -9.07 3.78 1.15
N MET A 25 -9.62 2.87 1.94
CA MET A 25 -10.96 2.89 2.51
C MET A 25 -10.80 2.75 4.03
N ALA A 26 -10.84 3.89 4.73
CA ALA A 26 -10.35 4.00 6.11
C ALA A 26 -8.90 3.49 6.22
N ASP A 27 -8.64 2.49 7.06
CA ASP A 27 -7.30 1.90 7.25
C ASP A 27 -7.05 0.66 6.37
N ALA A 28 -8.01 0.27 5.52
CA ALA A 28 -7.81 -0.74 4.49
C ALA A 28 -7.36 -0.10 3.17
N VAL A 29 -6.58 -0.82 2.36
CA VAL A 29 -6.26 -0.44 0.97
C VAL A 29 -6.79 -1.48 0.01
N VAL A 30 -7.30 -1.03 -1.13
CA VAL A 30 -7.98 -1.86 -2.13
C VAL A 30 -7.19 -1.86 -3.42
N PHE A 31 -7.08 -3.05 -4.03
CA PHE A 31 -6.44 -3.28 -5.32
C PHE A 31 -7.47 -3.84 -6.30
N CYS A 32 -7.58 -3.21 -7.47
CA CYS A 32 -8.43 -3.65 -8.58
C CYS A 32 -7.66 -3.43 -9.89
N PRO A 33 -6.64 -4.26 -10.18
CA PRO A 33 -5.85 -4.11 -11.40
C PRO A 33 -6.71 -4.41 -12.64
N PRO A 34 -6.32 -3.92 -13.82
CA PRO A 34 -6.93 -4.32 -15.08
C PRO A 34 -6.84 -5.84 -15.30
N LEU A 35 -7.85 -6.42 -15.96
CA LEU A 35 -7.87 -7.87 -16.27
C LEU A 35 -6.75 -8.31 -17.23
N ILE A 36 -6.08 -7.36 -17.88
CA ILE A 36 -4.95 -7.62 -18.78
C ILE A 36 -3.60 -7.78 -18.04
N ILE A 37 -3.58 -7.68 -16.70
CA ILE A 37 -2.36 -7.81 -15.91
C ILE A 37 -1.70 -9.19 -16.11
N THR A 38 -0.38 -9.25 -16.21
CA THR A 38 0.39 -10.51 -16.24
C THR A 38 0.78 -10.96 -14.83
N CYS A 39 1.20 -12.22 -14.66
CA CYS A 39 1.72 -12.70 -13.38
C CYS A 39 2.93 -11.87 -12.91
N GLU A 40 3.86 -11.54 -13.80
CA GLU A 40 5.03 -10.70 -13.48
C GLU A 40 4.65 -9.29 -13.01
N GLN A 41 3.63 -8.69 -13.62
CA GLN A 41 3.10 -7.40 -13.17
C GLN A 41 2.41 -7.50 -11.79
N ALA A 42 1.73 -8.63 -11.51
CA ALA A 42 1.14 -8.88 -10.21
C ALA A 42 2.23 -9.07 -9.13
N ASP A 43 3.29 -9.82 -9.42
CA ASP A 43 4.43 -9.99 -8.52
C ASP A 43 5.10 -8.64 -8.23
N TYR A 44 5.34 -7.82 -9.26
CA TYR A 44 5.87 -6.47 -9.10
C TYR A 44 4.96 -5.55 -8.26
N MET A 45 3.63 -5.68 -8.41
CA MET A 45 2.68 -4.97 -7.56
C MET A 45 2.83 -5.39 -6.09
N PHE A 46 2.96 -6.70 -5.81
CA PHE A 46 3.16 -7.19 -4.44
C PHE A 46 4.50 -6.79 -3.84
N ASP A 47 5.56 -6.71 -4.65
CA ASP A 47 6.87 -6.19 -4.20
C ASP A 47 6.78 -4.72 -3.75
N ILE A 48 6.02 -3.90 -4.48
CA ILE A 48 5.77 -2.50 -4.08
C ILE A 48 4.96 -2.45 -2.78
N ILE A 49 3.95 -3.30 -2.63
CA ILE A 49 3.15 -3.40 -1.39
C ILE A 49 4.07 -3.73 -0.22
N ALA A 50 4.89 -4.78 -0.32
CA ALA A 50 5.79 -5.22 0.74
C ALA A 50 6.80 -4.13 1.14
N ARG A 51 7.40 -3.46 0.15
CA ARG A 51 8.33 -2.33 0.38
C ARG A 51 7.65 -1.17 1.11
N SER A 52 6.46 -0.80 0.65
CA SER A 52 5.68 0.31 1.20
C SER A 52 5.22 0.01 2.64
N SER A 53 4.82 -1.23 2.92
CA SER A 53 4.45 -1.67 4.27
C SER A 53 5.64 -1.55 5.23
N ARG A 54 6.81 -2.05 4.84
CA ARG A 54 8.03 -1.96 5.65
C ARG A 54 8.44 -0.52 5.97
N GLU A 55 8.30 0.39 5.00
CA GLU A 55 8.53 1.82 5.23
C GLU A 55 7.58 2.41 6.28
N VAL A 56 6.30 2.04 6.22
CA VAL A 56 5.27 2.53 7.15
C VAL A 56 5.45 1.91 8.52
N GLU A 57 5.74 0.61 8.62
CA GLU A 57 6.10 -0.09 9.86
C GLU A 57 7.24 0.63 10.57
N THR A 58 8.33 0.91 9.86
CA THR A 58 9.49 1.65 10.38
C THR A 58 9.11 3.05 10.87
N LYS A 59 8.23 3.75 10.16
CA LYS A 59 7.75 5.10 10.54
C LYS A 59 6.78 5.11 11.71
N THR A 60 6.03 4.03 11.90
CA THR A 60 4.95 3.95 12.90
C THR A 60 5.39 3.21 14.15
N GLY A 61 6.54 2.53 14.13
CA GLY A 61 7.03 1.70 15.24
C GLY A 61 6.21 0.42 15.45
N ALA A 62 5.41 0.05 14.45
CA ALA A 62 4.70 -1.22 14.41
C ALA A 62 5.67 -2.25 13.80
N ALA A 63 6.29 -3.07 14.65
CA ALA A 63 7.18 -4.16 14.28
C ALA A 63 6.63 -5.47 14.86
#